data_AF-A0A2H3B1G1-F1
#
_entry.id   AF-A0A2H3B1G1-F1
#
_cell.length_a   1.000
_cell.length_b   1.000
_cell.length_c   1.000
_cell.angle_alpha   90.00
_cell.angle_beta   90.00
_cell.angle_gamma   90.00
#
_symmetry.space_group_name_H-M   'P 1'
#
loop_
_entity.id
_entity.type
_entity.pdbx_description
1 polymer ?
#
loop_
_entity_poly.entity_id
_entity_poly.type
_entity_poly.pdbx_seq_one_letter_code
_entity_poly.pdbx_strand_id
1 'polypeptide(L)'
;MVCLNQGTKRAFAKNARSRIRTQRKTIHRVDGSRALELRNPSAGGSNTTQSPPKVAKVDPMIALGVRAKRIEFDFKNYIDTDPVAYTRSLMRKYFSDCVHQGRMDVFTLPLDRLYEWRHSYEEVLAEVLQVEGCTPRRDSVQKAGQPLFDTIRYLEDIWCSVIEGPAALRTAYNKKLLAWQRATQ
;
A
#
# COMPACT_ATOMS: atom_id res chain seq x y z
N MET A 1 4.96 -2.64 -31.03
CA MET A 1 6.25 -2.07 -30.59
C MET A 1 6.38 -0.67 -31.19
N VAL A 2 6.03 0.36 -30.43
CA VAL A 2 6.26 1.78 -30.78
C VAL A 2 6.61 2.49 -29.47
N CYS A 3 7.65 3.31 -29.48
CA CYS A 3 8.12 4.09 -28.33
C CYS A 3 7.95 5.59 -28.58
N LEU A 4 8.15 6.39 -27.52
CA LEU A 4 8.20 7.86 -27.47
C LEU A 4 6.80 8.53 -27.49
N ASN A 5 6.51 9.48 -26.59
CA ASN A 5 7.36 10.67 -26.37
C ASN A 5 7.44 11.18 -24.92
N GLN A 6 8.44 12.04 -24.65
CA GLN A 6 8.75 12.64 -23.35
C GLN A 6 8.40 14.15 -23.29
N GLY A 7 8.30 14.71 -22.08
CA GLY A 7 8.29 16.16 -21.79
C GLY A 7 6.97 16.65 -21.16
N THR A 8 6.94 17.57 -20.19
CA THR A 8 7.94 18.59 -19.80
C THR A 8 7.88 18.94 -18.30
N LYS A 9 8.97 19.53 -17.78
CA LYS A 9 9.28 19.83 -16.36
C LYS A 9 8.65 21.13 -15.84
N ARG A 10 8.41 21.22 -14.51
CA ARG A 10 8.82 22.27 -13.53
C ARG A 10 8.09 22.02 -12.19
N ALA A 11 8.76 21.67 -11.09
CA ALA A 11 9.65 22.50 -10.23
C ALA A 11 8.89 23.52 -9.36
N PHE A 12 8.74 23.21 -8.05
CA PHE A 12 8.50 24.19 -6.98
C PHE A 12 9.41 23.91 -5.78
N ALA A 13 9.61 24.94 -4.95
CA ALA A 13 10.87 25.13 -4.23
C ALA A 13 10.90 24.66 -2.76
N LYS A 14 12.13 24.47 -2.30
CA LYS A 14 12.55 24.18 -0.93
C LYS A 14 11.95 25.16 0.10
N ASN A 15 11.67 24.66 1.30
CA ASN A 15 11.92 25.46 2.50
C ASN A 15 12.44 24.57 3.64
N ALA A 16 13.42 25.06 4.38
CA ALA A 16 14.15 24.30 5.40
C ALA A 16 14.18 25.07 6.71
N ARG A 17 13.94 24.40 7.84
CA ARG A 17 14.32 24.90 9.17
C ARG A 17 14.96 23.80 10.00
N SER A 18 16.15 24.11 10.48
CA SER A 18 17.00 23.25 11.29
C SER A 18 16.60 23.27 12.76
N ARG A 19 16.99 22.21 13.49
CA ARG A 19 17.49 22.34 14.87
C ARG A 19 18.33 21.11 15.24
N ILE A 20 19.64 21.21 15.02
CA ILE A 20 20.63 20.30 15.61
C ILE A 20 20.86 20.77 17.05
N ARG A 21 20.87 19.85 18.03
CA ARG A 21 21.36 20.14 19.38
C ARG A 21 22.51 19.19 19.73
N THR A 22 23.71 19.75 19.74
CA THR A 22 24.98 19.09 20.03
C THR A 22 25.08 18.66 21.49
N GLN A 23 25.58 17.45 21.74
CA GLN A 23 26.52 17.22 22.84
C GLN A 23 27.64 16.26 22.39
N ARG A 24 28.89 16.75 22.44
CA ARG A 24 30.11 15.94 22.48
C ARG A 24 30.58 15.90 23.93
N LYS A 25 31.10 14.76 24.39
CA LYS A 25 31.97 14.70 25.56
C LYS A 25 33.15 13.76 25.33
N THR A 26 34.28 14.36 24.96
CA THR A 26 35.66 13.85 25.09
C THR A 26 36.14 14.17 26.53
N ILE A 27 37.23 13.67 27.12
CA ILE A 27 38.42 12.86 26.72
C ILE A 27 38.56 11.74 27.79
N HIS A 28 39.25 10.59 27.61
CA HIS A 28 40.69 10.42 27.86
C HIS A 28 41.23 9.06 27.35
N ARG A 29 42.30 9.11 26.55
CA ARG A 29 43.30 8.05 26.48
C ARG A 29 44.29 8.25 27.63
N VAL A 30 44.74 7.15 28.23
CA VAL A 30 46.04 7.08 28.92
C VAL A 30 46.79 5.90 28.31
N ASP A 31 48.04 6.15 27.94
CA ASP A 31 48.96 5.17 27.36
C ASP A 31 49.60 4.34 28.48
N GLY A 32 49.99 3.09 28.22
CA GLY A 32 50.22 2.12 29.30
C GLY A 32 50.92 0.83 28.92
N SER A 33 52.16 0.95 28.45
CA SER A 33 53.30 0.02 28.59
C SER A 33 53.14 -1.51 28.47
N ARG A 34 54.02 -2.07 27.62
CA ARG A 34 54.36 -3.50 27.48
C ARG A 34 54.56 -4.25 28.80
N ALA A 35 54.13 -5.51 28.82
CA ALA A 35 54.84 -6.61 29.47
C ALA A 35 54.94 -7.81 28.51
N LEU A 36 56.09 -8.51 28.51
CA LEU A 36 56.42 -9.62 27.64
C LEU A 36 56.78 -10.84 28.51
N GLU A 37 55.89 -11.83 28.60
CA GLU A 37 56.19 -13.18 29.11
C GLU A 37 55.38 -14.16 28.24
N LEU A 38 56.02 -14.94 27.36
CA LEU A 38 56.70 -16.23 27.58
C LEU A 38 55.75 -17.45 27.50
N ARG A 39 56.14 -18.36 26.59
CA ARG A 39 55.78 -19.79 26.42
C ARG A 39 55.12 -20.48 27.64
N ASN A 40 54.20 -21.45 27.51
CA ASN A 40 54.18 -22.59 26.56
C ASN A 40 52.77 -23.27 26.48
N PRO A 41 52.55 -24.38 25.72
CA PRO A 41 51.21 -24.77 25.23
C PRO A 41 50.48 -25.88 26.01
N SER A 42 49.24 -26.15 25.54
CA SER A 42 48.46 -27.40 25.65
C SER A 42 47.43 -27.52 26.79
N ALA A 43 46.15 -27.34 26.43
CA ALA A 43 45.01 -28.12 26.93
C ALA A 43 43.84 -27.97 25.93
N GLY A 44 43.12 -29.05 25.64
CA GLY A 44 42.06 -29.05 24.62
C GLY A 44 40.81 -28.27 25.04
N GLY A 45 40.35 -27.36 24.17
CA GLY A 45 39.01 -26.81 24.20
C GLY A 45 38.31 -27.17 22.90
N SER A 46 37.24 -27.96 22.95
CA SER A 46 36.43 -28.27 21.77
C SER A 46 35.90 -26.99 21.14
N ASN A 47 36.23 -26.76 19.88
CA ASN A 47 35.56 -25.75 19.05
C ASN A 47 34.12 -26.20 18.79
N THR A 48 33.25 -26.03 19.78
CA THR A 48 31.80 -26.06 19.57
C THR A 48 31.42 -24.78 18.83
N THR A 49 31.67 -24.78 17.53
CA THR A 49 31.17 -23.77 16.60
C THR A 49 29.66 -23.79 16.73
N GLN A 50 29.10 -22.87 17.53
CA GLN A 50 27.67 -22.63 17.56
C GLN A 50 27.28 -22.17 16.16
N SER A 51 26.68 -23.08 15.40
CA SER A 51 26.00 -22.75 14.17
C SER A 51 24.98 -21.65 14.49
N PRO A 52 24.91 -20.56 13.69
CA PRO A 52 23.93 -19.51 13.92
C PRO A 52 22.55 -20.15 14.02
N PRO A 53 21.68 -19.71 14.95
CA PRO A 53 20.34 -20.27 15.06
C PRO A 53 19.68 -20.19 13.68
N LYS A 54 19.22 -21.34 13.17
CA LYS A 54 18.50 -21.40 11.88
C LYS A 54 17.28 -20.50 12.00
N VAL A 55 17.38 -19.27 11.48
CA VAL A 55 16.23 -18.41 11.24
C VAL A 55 15.31 -19.22 10.33
N ALA A 56 14.17 -19.63 10.86
CA ALA A 56 13.19 -20.38 10.10
C ALA A 56 12.79 -19.49 8.91
N LYS A 57 13.16 -19.92 7.69
CA LYS A 57 12.72 -19.24 6.47
C LYS A 57 11.21 -19.42 6.40
N VAL A 58 10.48 -18.36 6.74
CA VAL A 58 9.04 -18.28 6.53
C VAL A 58 8.78 -18.55 5.04
N ASP A 59 7.84 -19.43 4.74
CA ASP A 59 7.37 -19.66 3.37
C ASP A 59 7.03 -18.31 2.73
N PRO A 60 7.66 -17.92 1.61
CA PRO A 60 7.39 -16.65 0.93
C PRO A 60 5.90 -16.44 0.66
N MET A 61 5.15 -17.51 0.37
CA MET A 61 3.72 -17.41 0.11
C MET A 61 2.89 -17.20 1.38
N ILE A 62 3.35 -17.64 2.55
CA ILE A 62 2.72 -17.25 3.83
C ILE A 62 2.93 -15.75 4.07
N ALA A 63 4.14 -15.23 3.84
CA ALA A 63 4.42 -13.80 4.00
C ALA A 63 3.60 -12.93 3.03
N LEU A 64 3.46 -13.35 1.77
CA LEU A 64 2.61 -12.69 0.77
C LEU A 64 1.12 -12.76 1.13
N GLY A 65 0.64 -13.91 1.63
CA GLY A 65 -0.73 -14.06 2.12
C GLY A 65 -1.05 -13.12 3.29
N VAL A 66 -0.10 -12.92 4.21
CA VAL A 66 -0.25 -11.96 5.32
C VAL A 66 -0.29 -10.52 4.79
N ARG A 67 0.54 -10.14 3.80
CA ARG A 67 0.49 -8.81 3.16
C ARG A 67 -0.85 -8.57 2.47
N ALA A 68 -1.34 -9.51 1.66
CA ALA A 68 -2.66 -9.43 1.01
C ALA A 68 -3.78 -9.22 2.04
N LYS A 69 -3.80 -10.05 3.10
CA LYS A 69 -4.82 -9.97 4.15
C LYS A 69 -4.75 -8.67 4.94
N ARG A 70 -3.56 -8.08 5.12
CA ARG A 70 -3.44 -6.77 5.76
C ARG A 70 -4.05 -5.65 4.91
N ILE A 71 -3.80 -5.65 3.60
CA ILE A 71 -4.41 -4.67 2.67
C ILE A 71 -5.93 -4.84 2.64
N GLU A 72 -6.44 -6.08 2.57
CA GLU A 72 -7.89 -6.36 2.65
C GLU A 72 -8.52 -5.83 3.95
N PHE A 73 -7.82 -5.95 5.08
CA PHE A 73 -8.28 -5.49 6.39
C PHE A 73 -8.31 -3.95 6.47
N ASP A 74 -7.22 -3.30 6.07
CA ASP A 74 -7.11 -1.83 6.08
C ASP A 74 -8.15 -1.20 5.12
N PHE A 75 -8.41 -1.82 3.97
CA PHE A 75 -9.49 -1.44 3.04
C PHE A 75 -10.89 -1.62 3.67
N LYS A 76 -11.20 -2.78 4.26
CA LYS A 76 -12.51 -3.06 4.86
C LYS A 76 -12.84 -2.08 5.99
N ASN A 77 -11.86 -1.79 6.85
CA ASN A 77 -12.01 -0.80 7.93
C ASN A 77 -12.23 0.63 7.43
N TYR A 78 -11.76 0.95 6.23
CA TYR A 78 -11.92 2.29 5.64
C TYR A 78 -13.30 2.49 5.00
N ILE A 79 -13.84 1.47 4.34
CA ILE A 79 -15.19 1.56 3.74
C ILE A 79 -16.32 1.22 4.71
N ASP A 80 -16.01 0.50 5.81
CA ASP A 80 -16.90 0.09 6.93
C ASP A 80 -18.18 -0.68 6.53
N THR A 81 -18.33 -0.97 5.24
CA THR A 81 -19.54 -1.50 4.59
C THR A 81 -19.13 -2.31 3.35
N ASP A 82 -20.09 -2.81 2.56
CA ASP A 82 -19.77 -3.39 1.25
C ASP A 82 -19.50 -2.30 0.19
N PRO A 83 -18.78 -2.60 -0.91
CA PRO A 83 -18.47 -1.63 -1.98
C PRO A 83 -19.66 -0.86 -2.54
N VAL A 84 -20.85 -1.48 -2.61
CA VAL A 84 -22.06 -0.85 -3.13
C VAL A 84 -22.67 0.07 -2.07
N ALA A 85 -22.81 -0.36 -0.82
CA ALA A 85 -23.25 0.50 0.28
C ALA A 85 -22.33 1.72 0.48
N TYR A 86 -21.01 1.52 0.47
CA TYR A 86 -20.02 2.59 0.56
C TYR A 86 -20.22 3.63 -0.55
N THR A 87 -20.31 3.18 -1.79
CA THR A 87 -20.56 4.05 -2.96
C THR A 87 -21.90 4.80 -2.84
N ARG A 88 -22.94 4.20 -2.21
CA ARG A 88 -24.25 4.87 -1.97
C ARG A 88 -24.10 5.98 -0.95
N SER A 89 -23.23 5.81 0.04
CA SER A 89 -22.93 6.84 1.03
C SER A 89 -22.27 8.06 0.39
N LEU A 90 -21.29 7.86 -0.52
CA LEU A 90 -20.62 8.95 -1.23
C LEU A 90 -21.56 9.68 -2.19
N MET A 91 -22.37 8.95 -2.96
CA MET A 91 -23.43 9.54 -3.79
C MET A 91 -24.41 10.38 -2.97
N ARG A 92 -24.80 9.93 -1.78
CA ARG A 92 -25.67 10.70 -0.87
C ARG A 92 -24.97 11.96 -0.37
N LYS A 93 -23.70 11.89 0.02
CA LYS A 93 -22.91 13.08 0.41
C LYS A 93 -22.87 14.11 -0.72
N TYR A 94 -22.53 13.69 -1.93
CA TYR A 94 -22.43 14.57 -3.10
C TYR A 94 -23.73 15.31 -3.44
N PHE A 95 -24.90 14.70 -3.24
CA PHE A 95 -26.19 15.33 -3.57
C PHE A 95 -26.91 16.02 -2.39
N SER A 96 -26.69 15.58 -1.15
CA SER A 96 -27.57 15.91 -0.02
C SER A 96 -26.88 16.38 1.26
N ASP A 97 -25.55 16.33 1.35
CA ASP A 97 -24.79 16.84 2.50
C ASP A 97 -24.43 18.31 2.27
N CYS A 98 -24.88 19.22 3.14
CA CYS A 98 -24.69 20.67 2.97
C CYS A 98 -23.22 21.14 2.98
N VAL A 99 -22.29 20.34 3.50
CA VAL A 99 -20.84 20.64 3.52
C VAL A 99 -20.14 20.11 2.26
N HIS A 100 -20.70 19.05 1.67
CA HIS A 100 -20.09 18.26 0.60
C HIS A 100 -20.84 18.32 -0.74
N GLN A 101 -21.97 19.04 -0.81
CA GLN A 101 -22.83 19.10 -1.99
C GLN A 101 -22.08 19.61 -3.23
N GLY A 102 -22.15 18.84 -4.32
CA GLY A 102 -21.55 19.20 -5.60
C GLY A 102 -20.01 19.16 -5.65
N ARG A 103 -19.32 18.85 -4.54
CA ARG A 103 -17.85 18.86 -4.49
C ARG A 103 -17.29 17.54 -5.04
N MET A 104 -16.32 17.64 -5.96
CA MET A 104 -15.65 16.47 -6.55
C MET A 104 -14.77 15.71 -5.55
N ASP A 105 -14.32 16.37 -4.49
CA ASP A 105 -13.47 15.77 -3.45
C ASP A 105 -14.13 14.61 -2.69
N VAL A 106 -15.46 14.54 -2.70
CA VAL A 106 -16.27 13.40 -2.23
C VAL A 106 -15.89 12.09 -2.94
N PHE A 107 -15.37 12.16 -4.16
CA PHE A 107 -14.94 11.00 -4.95
C PHE A 107 -13.41 10.95 -5.13
N THR A 108 -12.73 12.08 -5.33
CA THR A 108 -11.27 12.06 -5.57
C THR A 108 -10.48 11.65 -4.32
N LEU A 109 -10.82 12.15 -3.13
CA LEU A 109 -10.07 11.80 -1.91
C LEU A 109 -10.18 10.30 -1.54
N PRO A 110 -11.37 9.65 -1.67
CA PRO A 110 -11.44 8.19 -1.61
C PRO A 110 -10.67 7.47 -2.72
N LEU A 111 -10.75 7.94 -3.97
CA LEU A 111 -10.02 7.31 -5.09
C LEU A 111 -8.51 7.32 -4.87
N ASP A 112 -7.93 8.46 -4.48
CA ASP A 112 -6.50 8.60 -4.17
C ASP A 112 -6.06 7.54 -3.15
N ARG A 113 -6.84 7.37 -2.06
CA ARG A 113 -6.55 6.39 -1.02
C ARG A 113 -6.72 4.93 -1.49
N LEU A 114 -7.72 4.65 -2.32
CA LEU A 114 -7.94 3.32 -2.87
C LEU A 114 -6.84 2.95 -3.88
N TYR A 115 -6.29 3.91 -4.64
CA TYR A 115 -5.17 3.67 -5.54
C TYR A 115 -3.87 3.30 -4.81
N GLU A 116 -3.60 3.85 -3.61
CA GLU A 116 -2.47 3.41 -2.78
C GLU A 116 -2.57 1.91 -2.47
N TRP A 117 -3.73 1.44 -1.99
CA TRP A 117 -3.95 0.01 -1.70
C TRP A 117 -3.95 -0.84 -2.96
N ARG A 118 -4.51 -0.35 -4.07
CA ARG A 118 -4.48 -1.04 -5.37
C ARG A 118 -3.05 -1.33 -5.79
N HIS A 119 -2.18 -0.32 -5.72
CA HIS A 119 -0.77 -0.48 -6.08
C HIS A 119 -0.09 -1.55 -5.21
N SER A 120 -0.22 -1.47 -3.88
CA SER A 120 0.31 -2.48 -2.97
C SER A 120 -0.29 -3.88 -3.17
N TYR A 121 -1.55 -4.00 -3.62
CA TYR A 121 -2.17 -5.29 -3.91
C TYR A 121 -1.69 -5.87 -5.25
N GLU A 122 -1.53 -5.03 -6.27
CA GLU A 122 -0.96 -5.42 -7.58
C GLU A 122 0.50 -5.88 -7.43
N GLU A 123 1.30 -5.23 -6.56
CA GLU A 123 2.64 -5.71 -6.17
C GLU A 123 2.59 -7.11 -5.56
N VAL A 124 1.71 -7.34 -4.58
CA VAL A 124 1.55 -8.68 -3.97
C VAL A 124 1.10 -9.71 -5.01
N LEU A 125 0.19 -9.38 -5.92
CA LEU A 125 -0.22 -10.30 -6.99
C LEU A 125 0.92 -10.63 -7.97
N ALA A 126 1.80 -9.67 -8.26
CA ALA A 126 2.99 -9.89 -9.08
C ALA A 126 4.02 -10.79 -8.37
N GLU A 127 4.28 -10.55 -7.09
CA GLU A 127 5.17 -11.41 -6.28
C GLU A 127 4.61 -12.83 -6.10
N VAL A 128 3.31 -12.98 -5.86
CA VAL A 128 2.65 -14.30 -5.80
C VAL A 128 2.80 -15.05 -7.14
N LEU A 129 2.61 -14.36 -8.26
CA LEU A 129 2.81 -14.94 -9.60
C LEU A 129 4.27 -15.37 -9.83
N GLN A 130 5.25 -14.64 -9.29
CA GLN A 130 6.66 -15.03 -9.37
C GLN A 130 7.02 -16.22 -8.47
N VAL A 131 6.38 -16.36 -7.31
CA VAL A 131 6.66 -17.43 -6.33
C VAL A 131 5.97 -18.75 -6.67
N GLU A 132 4.68 -18.73 -7.03
CA GLU A 132 3.90 -19.96 -7.30
C GLU A 132 3.50 -20.14 -8.77
N GLY A 133 3.50 -19.08 -9.59
CA GLY A 133 2.93 -19.11 -10.93
C GLY A 133 1.39 -19.02 -10.94
N CYS A 134 0.77 -19.52 -12.00
CA CYS A 134 -0.69 -19.52 -12.17
C CYS A 134 -1.33 -20.67 -11.38
N THR A 135 -1.51 -20.50 -10.08
CA THR A 135 -2.12 -21.50 -9.18
C THR A 135 -3.53 -21.10 -8.73
N PRO A 136 -4.39 -22.06 -8.33
CA PRO A 136 -5.67 -21.76 -7.67
C PRO A 136 -5.52 -20.93 -6.39
N ARG A 137 -4.36 -21.00 -5.71
CA ARG A 137 -4.04 -20.16 -4.55
C ARG A 137 -3.81 -18.71 -4.97
N ARG A 138 -3.06 -18.47 -6.05
CA ARG A 138 -2.88 -17.15 -6.67
C ARG A 138 -4.21 -16.54 -7.11
N ASP A 139 -5.09 -17.34 -7.73
CA ASP A 139 -6.44 -16.90 -8.13
C ASP A 139 -7.33 -16.60 -6.92
N SER A 140 -7.17 -17.34 -5.83
CA SER A 140 -7.86 -17.06 -4.55
C SER A 140 -7.39 -15.73 -3.93
N VAL A 141 -6.11 -15.37 -4.06
CA VAL A 141 -5.61 -14.04 -3.67
C VAL A 141 -6.20 -12.96 -4.58
N GLN A 142 -6.18 -13.12 -5.92
CA GLN A 142 -6.80 -12.14 -6.81
C GLN A 142 -8.29 -11.93 -6.48
N LYS A 143 -9.05 -13.02 -6.29
CA LYS A 143 -10.47 -12.96 -5.96
C LYS A 143 -10.73 -12.29 -4.61
N ALA A 144 -9.85 -12.44 -3.63
CA ALA A 144 -9.98 -11.78 -2.33
C ALA A 144 -9.79 -10.25 -2.41
N GLY A 145 -8.98 -9.78 -3.36
CA GLY A 145 -8.82 -8.35 -3.67
C GLY A 145 -9.96 -7.73 -4.48
N GLN A 146 -10.83 -8.53 -5.10
CA GLN A 146 -11.88 -8.05 -6.01
C GLN A 146 -12.76 -6.91 -5.44
N PRO A 147 -13.19 -6.91 -4.17
CA PRO A 147 -13.96 -5.79 -3.59
C PRO A 147 -13.25 -4.42 -3.63
N LEU A 148 -11.92 -4.39 -3.55
CA LEU A 148 -11.12 -3.16 -3.69
C LEU A 148 -11.18 -2.65 -5.14
N PHE A 149 -10.93 -3.53 -6.12
CA PHE A 149 -11.00 -3.21 -7.54
C PHE A 149 -12.42 -2.78 -7.97
N ASP A 150 -13.46 -3.43 -7.46
CA ASP A 150 -14.85 -3.03 -7.72
C ASP A 150 -15.18 -1.68 -7.12
N THR A 151 -14.76 -1.38 -5.88
CA THR A 151 -14.93 -0.05 -5.29
C THR A 151 -14.30 1.03 -6.16
N ILE A 152 -13.05 0.82 -6.60
CA ILE A 152 -12.35 1.76 -7.49
C ILE A 152 -13.14 1.98 -8.78
N ARG A 153 -13.52 0.90 -9.48
CA ARG A 153 -14.31 0.95 -10.72
C ARG A 153 -15.63 1.70 -10.54
N TYR A 154 -16.29 1.55 -9.39
CA TYR A 154 -17.54 2.24 -9.08
C TYR A 154 -17.34 3.74 -8.86
N LEU A 155 -16.25 4.15 -8.20
CA LEU A 155 -15.95 5.56 -7.98
C LEU A 155 -15.38 6.25 -9.23
N GLU A 156 -14.58 5.55 -10.05
CA GLU A 156 -14.09 6.02 -11.35
C GLU A 156 -15.28 6.36 -12.28
N ASP A 157 -16.25 5.46 -12.42
CA ASP A 157 -17.43 5.63 -13.28
C ASP A 157 -18.35 6.79 -12.84
N ILE A 158 -18.48 6.98 -11.51
CA ILE A 158 -19.17 8.14 -10.94
C ILE A 158 -18.37 9.42 -11.17
N TRP A 159 -17.06 9.42 -10.94
CA TRP A 159 -16.19 10.58 -11.12
C TRP A 159 -16.18 11.07 -12.58
N CYS A 160 -16.08 10.15 -13.55
CA CYS A 160 -16.28 10.44 -14.97
C CYS A 160 -17.64 11.10 -15.24
N SER A 161 -18.72 10.57 -14.66
CA SER A 161 -20.06 11.16 -14.78
C SER A 161 -20.22 12.52 -14.08
N VAL A 162 -19.37 12.84 -13.10
CA VAL A 162 -19.35 14.12 -12.36
C VAL A 162 -18.57 15.21 -13.11
N ILE A 163 -17.55 14.85 -13.88
CA ILE A 163 -16.82 15.78 -14.76
C ILE A 163 -17.78 16.41 -15.78
N GLU A 164 -18.70 15.62 -16.34
CA GLU A 164 -19.81 16.07 -17.21
C GLU A 164 -20.91 16.84 -16.45
N GLY A 165 -20.80 16.95 -15.12
CA GLY A 165 -21.64 17.75 -14.25
C GLY A 165 -22.78 16.99 -13.54
N PRO A 166 -23.42 17.60 -12.52
CA PRO A 166 -24.41 16.92 -11.67
C PRO A 166 -25.62 16.35 -12.42
N ALA A 167 -26.00 16.94 -13.56
CA ALA A 167 -27.11 16.48 -14.38
C ALA A 167 -26.78 15.19 -15.15
N ALA A 168 -25.53 15.03 -15.61
CA ALA A 168 -25.06 13.82 -16.27
C ALA A 168 -25.07 12.64 -15.27
N LEU A 169 -24.49 12.82 -14.08
CA LEU A 169 -24.52 11.81 -13.01
C LEU A 169 -25.96 11.40 -12.62
N ARG A 170 -26.89 12.34 -12.44
CA ARG A 170 -28.31 12.01 -12.18
C ARG A 170 -28.92 11.20 -13.31
N THR A 171 -28.62 11.55 -14.56
CA THR A 171 -29.12 10.84 -15.75
C THR A 171 -28.58 9.41 -15.82
N ALA A 172 -27.28 9.22 -15.57
CA ALA A 172 -26.65 7.90 -15.51
C ALA A 172 -27.25 7.03 -14.39
N TYR A 173 -27.41 7.59 -13.19
CA TYR A 173 -28.00 6.91 -12.03
C TYR A 173 -29.45 6.48 -12.28
N ASN A 174 -30.28 7.36 -12.84
CA ASN A 174 -31.69 7.08 -13.12
C ASN A 174 -31.85 6.02 -14.20
N LYS A 175 -31.02 6.06 -15.26
CA LYS A 175 -31.01 5.08 -16.36
C LYS A 175 -30.28 3.76 -16.02
N LYS A 176 -29.86 3.56 -14.76
CA LYS A 176 -29.11 2.37 -14.29
C LYS A 176 -27.81 2.10 -15.08
N LEU A 177 -27.16 3.16 -15.57
CA LEU A 177 -25.98 3.04 -16.43
C LEU A 177 -24.68 2.90 -15.64
N LEU A 178 -24.69 3.21 -14.34
CA LEU A 178 -23.47 3.20 -13.53
C LEU A 178 -22.98 1.76 -13.26
N ALA A 179 -21.66 1.58 -13.18
CA ALA A 179 -20.93 0.32 -13.09
C ALA A 179 -21.44 -0.65 -12.01
N TRP A 180 -21.72 -0.12 -10.81
CA TRP A 180 -22.34 -0.83 -9.68
C TRP A 180 -23.80 -1.25 -9.88
N GLN A 181 -24.61 -0.44 -10.56
CA GLN A 181 -26.02 -0.75 -10.80
C GLN A 181 -26.17 -1.89 -11.81
N ARG A 182 -25.22 -2.01 -12.74
CA ARG A 182 -25.11 -3.12 -13.70
C ARG A 182 -24.57 -4.41 -13.07
N ALA A 183 -23.77 -4.30 -12.02
CA ALA A 183 -23.22 -5.46 -11.29
C ALA A 183 -24.22 -6.10 -10.29
N THR A 184 -25.37 -5.44 -10.05
CA THR A 184 -26.44 -5.91 -9.15
C THR A 184 -27.76 -6.17 -9.89
N GLN A 185 -27.71 -6.39 -11.20
CA GLN A 185 -28.84 -6.81 -12.06
C GLN A 185 -28.66 -8.29 -12.44
#